data_AF-A0A958V2W2-F1
#
_entry.id   AF-A0A958V2W2-F1
#
_cell.length_a   1.000
_cell.length_b   1.000
_cell.length_c   1.000
_cell.angle_alpha   90.00
_cell.angle_beta   90.00
_cell.angle_gamma   90.00
#
_symmetry.space_group_name_H-M   'P 1'
#
loop_
_entity.id
_entity.type
_entity.pdbx_description
1 polymer ?
#
loop_
_entity_poly.entity_id
_entity_poly.type
_entity_poly.pdbx_seq_one_letter_code
_entity_poly.pdbx_strand_id
1 'polypeptide(L)'
;VVDYNSIEFDTLDNGKIIPRDLPGSIKYVPITKRDAFMRPNYEKADNIDYEDGDLASTKYYKLDEDEMDTQPRMYNSPVIPRQIGESGLIIQQYDTKERNTLISDQTRVYKGGSWRDREYWLDPAQRRYLPEYMATNYIGFRCATDKLGAMSVKRRRKHPTN
;
A
#
# COMPACT_ATOMS: atom_id res chain seq x y z
N VAL A 1 6.73 14.82 -17.51
CA VAL A 1 5.26 14.66 -17.60
C VAL A 1 5.01 13.41 -18.43
N VAL A 2 3.99 12.63 -18.09
CA VAL A 2 3.68 11.38 -18.80
C VAL A 2 2.89 11.70 -20.06
N ASP A 3 3.41 11.28 -21.21
CA ASP A 3 2.75 11.39 -22.52
C ASP A 3 2.17 10.03 -22.92
N TYR A 4 1.23 10.00 -23.88
CA TYR A 4 0.59 8.76 -24.35
C TYR A 4 1.59 7.67 -24.81
N ASN A 5 2.75 8.07 -25.33
CA ASN A 5 3.79 7.14 -25.79
C ASN A 5 4.73 6.68 -24.66
N SER A 6 4.71 7.35 -23.50
CA SER A 6 5.59 7.07 -22.36
C SER A 6 4.85 6.50 -21.16
N ILE A 7 3.60 6.05 -21.33
CA ILE A 7 2.81 5.43 -20.26
C ILE A 7 3.42 4.07 -19.94
N GLU A 8 3.82 3.89 -18.68
CA GLU A 8 4.20 2.58 -18.15
C GLU A 8 2.97 1.87 -17.60
N PHE A 9 2.81 0.61 -17.97
CA PHE A 9 1.77 -0.26 -17.45
C PHE A 9 2.33 -1.18 -16.38
N ASP A 10 1.59 -1.29 -15.27
CA ASP A 10 1.82 -2.30 -14.25
C ASP A 10 0.76 -3.40 -14.35
N THR A 11 1.12 -4.57 -13.86
CA THR A 11 0.21 -5.71 -13.70
C THR A 11 -0.03 -5.92 -12.21
N LEU A 12 -1.30 -5.82 -11.82
CA LEU A 12 -1.72 -6.18 -10.48
C LEU A 12 -1.59 -7.70 -10.26
N ASP A 13 -1.54 -8.11 -9.01
CA ASP A 13 -1.41 -9.51 -8.60
C ASP A 13 -2.57 -10.40 -9.07
N ASN A 14 -3.74 -9.80 -9.36
CA ASN A 14 -4.88 -10.49 -9.96
C ASN A 14 -4.81 -10.60 -11.50
N GLY A 15 -3.69 -10.17 -12.12
CA GLY A 15 -3.47 -10.18 -13.57
C GLY A 15 -4.05 -8.97 -14.33
N LYS A 16 -4.71 -8.03 -13.64
CA LYS A 16 -5.25 -6.82 -14.27
C LYS A 16 -4.13 -5.85 -14.62
N ILE A 17 -4.05 -5.45 -15.88
CA ILE A 17 -3.13 -4.41 -16.36
C ILE A 17 -3.71 -3.03 -16.02
N ILE A 18 -2.92 -2.19 -15.36
CA ILE A 18 -3.28 -0.81 -15.01
C ILE A 18 -2.16 0.14 -15.43
N PRO A 19 -2.46 1.37 -15.90
CA PRO A 19 -1.43 2.38 -16.07
C PRO A 19 -0.90 2.82 -14.70
N ARG A 20 0.42 2.95 -14.53
CA ARG A 20 1.00 3.51 -13.30
C ARG A 20 0.63 4.97 -13.10
N ASP A 21 0.72 5.72 -14.19
CA ASP A 21 0.50 7.16 -14.25
C ASP A 21 -0.48 7.47 -15.39
N LEU A 22 -1.38 8.43 -15.15
CA LEU A 22 -2.29 8.92 -16.18
C LEU A 22 -1.57 9.93 -17.10
N PRO A 23 -1.93 10.02 -18.40
CA PRO A 23 -1.36 11.02 -19.29
C PRO A 23 -1.61 12.44 -18.73
N GLY A 24 -0.57 13.26 -18.72
CA GLY A 24 -0.58 14.59 -18.11
C GLY A 24 -0.20 14.64 -16.63
N SER A 25 -0.03 13.50 -15.94
CA SER A 25 0.51 13.49 -14.58
C SER A 25 2.03 13.68 -14.57
N ILE A 26 2.56 14.07 -13.40
CA ILE A 26 4.00 14.09 -13.15
C ILE A 26 4.43 12.64 -12.88
N LYS A 27 5.39 12.14 -13.67
CA LYS A 27 5.94 10.79 -13.51
C LYS A 27 6.57 10.66 -12.14
N TYR A 28 6.15 9.69 -11.35
CA TYR A 28 6.80 9.35 -10.10
C TYR A 28 7.99 8.40 -10.38
N VAL A 29 9.15 8.71 -9.80
CA VAL A 29 10.33 7.85 -9.85
C VAL A 29 10.81 7.64 -8.42
N PRO A 30 10.86 6.39 -7.91
CA PRO A 30 11.34 6.13 -6.56
C PRO A 30 12.82 6.51 -6.44
N ILE A 31 13.19 7.14 -5.33
CA ILE A 31 14.59 7.45 -5.05
C ILE A 31 15.39 6.17 -4.79
N THR A 32 16.59 6.07 -5.37
CA THR A 32 17.49 4.95 -5.12
C THR A 32 18.51 5.29 -4.01
N LYS A 33 19.11 4.26 -3.38
CA LYS A 33 20.19 4.46 -2.39
C LYS A 33 21.36 5.31 -2.96
N ARG A 34 21.63 5.20 -4.27
CA ARG A 34 22.65 6.00 -4.95
C ARG A 34 22.27 7.48 -5.04
N ASP A 35 21.00 7.77 -5.35
CA ASP A 35 20.49 9.15 -5.43
C ASP A 35 20.42 9.82 -4.05
N ALA A 36 20.20 9.02 -3.00
CA ALA A 36 20.12 9.46 -1.61
C ALA A 36 21.47 9.48 -0.87
N PHE A 37 22.57 9.08 -1.51
CA PHE A 37 23.86 8.82 -0.83
C PHE A 37 24.39 9.97 0.06
N MET A 38 24.19 11.23 -0.31
CA MET A 38 24.64 12.40 0.47
C MET A 38 23.50 13.15 1.17
N ARG A 39 22.28 12.59 1.17
CA ARG A 39 21.11 13.25 1.73
C ARG A 39 20.94 12.87 3.21
N PRO A 40 20.68 13.82 4.10
CA PRO A 40 20.52 13.53 5.53
C PRO A 40 19.09 13.16 5.93
N ASN A 41 18.11 13.21 5.02
CA ASN A 41 16.69 13.16 5.36
C ASN A 41 15.99 11.83 5.05
N TYR A 42 16.30 11.17 3.94
CA TYR A 42 15.72 9.87 3.59
C TYR A 42 16.64 9.08 2.67
N GLU A 43 16.68 7.75 2.86
CA GLU A 43 17.54 6.82 2.13
C GLU A 43 16.78 5.96 1.11
N LYS A 44 15.48 5.75 1.34
CA LYS A 44 14.60 4.90 0.54
C LYS A 44 13.35 5.68 0.11
N ALA A 45 12.70 5.20 -0.93
CA ALA A 45 11.45 5.77 -1.45
C ALA A 45 10.21 5.23 -0.73
N ASP A 46 10.26 3.96 -0.37
CA ASP A 46 9.19 3.25 0.30
C ASP A 46 9.57 3.03 1.77
N ASN A 47 8.69 3.48 2.66
CA ASN A 47 8.85 3.50 4.11
C ASN A 47 7.56 3.02 4.80
N ILE A 48 6.77 2.17 4.15
CA ILE A 48 5.51 1.65 4.72
C ILE A 48 5.74 0.93 6.05
N ASP A 49 6.88 0.26 6.22
CA ASP A 49 7.25 -0.58 7.35
C ASP A 49 8.34 0.04 8.27
N TYR A 50 8.44 1.38 8.28
CA TYR A 50 9.37 2.09 9.15
C TYR A 50 9.06 1.84 10.64
N GLU A 51 10.09 1.51 11.44
CA GLU A 51 9.99 1.17 12.88
C GLU A 51 9.15 -0.07 13.23
N ASP A 52 8.51 -0.72 12.27
CA ASP A 52 7.78 -1.95 12.53
C ASP A 52 8.33 -3.14 11.76
N GLY A 53 8.80 -3.01 10.51
CA GLY A 53 9.37 -4.13 9.73
C GLY A 53 10.74 -3.91 9.15
N ASP A 54 11.36 -2.76 9.42
CA ASP A 54 12.75 -2.51 9.06
C ASP A 54 13.75 -3.38 9.83
N LEU A 55 14.94 -3.53 9.26
CA LEU A 55 16.01 -4.36 9.81
C LEU A 55 16.37 -3.97 11.25
N ALA A 56 16.37 -2.66 11.54
CA ALA A 56 16.69 -2.10 12.85
C ALA A 56 15.70 -2.53 13.94
N SER A 57 14.42 -2.74 13.59
CA SER A 57 13.38 -3.19 14.51
C SER A 57 13.30 -4.72 14.63
N THR A 58 14.12 -5.45 13.89
CA THR A 58 14.13 -6.92 13.91
C THR A 58 15.17 -7.48 14.87
N LYS A 59 15.06 -8.78 15.19
CA LYS A 59 16.09 -9.51 15.96
C LYS A 59 17.47 -9.56 15.29
N TYR A 60 17.55 -9.18 14.01
CA TYR A 60 18.78 -9.18 13.21
C TYR A 60 19.42 -7.79 13.09
N TYR A 61 19.06 -6.85 13.97
CA TYR A 61 19.55 -5.46 13.98
C TYR A 61 21.08 -5.25 13.95
N LYS A 62 21.88 -6.30 14.19
CA LYS A 62 23.34 -6.25 14.15
C LYS A 62 23.94 -6.60 12.79
N LEU A 63 23.15 -7.21 11.91
CA LEU A 63 23.56 -7.55 10.56
C LEU A 63 23.30 -6.37 9.64
N ASP A 64 24.06 -6.28 8.56
CA ASP A 64 23.78 -5.33 7.49
C ASP A 64 22.76 -5.94 6.50
N GLU A 65 22.00 -5.08 5.81
CA GLU A 65 21.01 -5.53 4.81
C GLU A 65 21.62 -6.41 3.71
N ASP A 66 22.87 -6.13 3.35
CA ASP A 66 23.59 -6.82 2.29
C ASP A 66 24.10 -8.21 2.73
N GLU A 67 24.13 -8.50 4.03
CA GLU A 67 24.53 -9.79 4.59
C GLU A 67 23.36 -10.79 4.68
N MET A 68 22.12 -10.34 4.47
CA MET A 68 20.93 -11.17 4.62
C MET A 68 20.45 -11.74 3.29
N ASP A 69 20.30 -13.07 3.22
CA ASP A 69 19.72 -13.75 2.04
C ASP A 69 18.30 -13.28 1.72
N THR A 70 17.53 -12.96 2.77
CA THR A 70 16.17 -12.46 2.65
C THR A 70 15.93 -11.37 3.67
N GLN A 71 15.37 -10.25 3.23
CA GLN A 71 14.97 -9.19 4.14
C GLN A 71 13.93 -9.71 5.13
N PRO A 72 14.12 -9.44 6.44
CA PRO A 72 13.11 -9.77 7.42
C PRO A 72 11.84 -8.98 7.12
N ARG A 73 10.69 -9.57 7.43
CA ARG A 73 9.38 -8.93 7.28
C ARG A 73 8.58 -9.18 8.54
N MET A 74 7.68 -8.28 8.88
CA MET A 74 6.85 -8.44 10.08
C MET A 74 5.84 -9.55 9.98
N TYR A 75 5.15 -9.62 8.84
CA TYR A 75 4.06 -10.57 8.66
C TYR A 75 4.51 -11.74 7.81
N ASN A 76 4.30 -12.96 8.29
CA ASN A 76 4.44 -14.17 7.48
C ASN A 76 3.22 -14.34 6.54
N SER A 77 3.14 -13.45 5.54
CA SER A 77 2.07 -13.37 4.55
C SER A 77 2.47 -13.93 3.19
N PRO A 78 1.51 -14.36 2.35
CA PRO A 78 1.80 -14.84 1.01
C PRO A 78 2.64 -13.85 0.20
N VAL A 79 3.67 -14.38 -0.47
CA VAL A 79 4.51 -13.62 -1.40
C VAL A 79 4.28 -14.14 -2.80
N ILE A 80 3.96 -13.21 -3.71
CA ILE A 80 3.74 -13.54 -5.10
C ILE A 80 5.08 -13.35 -5.83
N PRO A 81 5.71 -14.44 -6.32
CA PRO A 81 6.96 -14.31 -7.06
C PRO A 81 6.68 -13.63 -8.41
N ARG A 82 7.21 -12.42 -8.60
CA ARG A 82 7.11 -11.70 -9.88
C ARG A 82 8.26 -12.11 -10.78
N GLN A 83 8.13 -13.27 -11.42
CA GLN A 83 9.07 -13.71 -12.47
C GLN A 83 8.51 -13.33 -13.84
N ILE A 84 9.31 -12.57 -14.60
CA ILE A 84 9.00 -12.21 -15.99
C ILE A 84 9.47 -13.38 -16.86
N GLY A 85 8.54 -14.04 -17.54
CA GLY A 85 8.86 -15.09 -18.51
C GLY A 85 9.49 -14.52 -19.79
N GLU A 86 10.00 -15.40 -20.63
CA GLU A 86 10.66 -15.04 -21.90
C GLU A 86 9.75 -14.22 -22.85
N SER A 87 8.43 -14.40 -22.74
CA SER A 87 7.41 -13.63 -23.49
C SER A 87 7.14 -12.23 -22.92
N GLY A 88 7.80 -11.82 -21.84
CA GLY A 88 7.55 -10.56 -21.13
C GLY A 88 6.29 -10.58 -20.24
N LEU A 89 5.59 -11.72 -20.16
CA LEU A 89 4.44 -11.89 -19.27
C LEU A 89 4.87 -12.40 -17.89
N ILE A 90 4.15 -11.99 -16.84
CA ILE A 90 4.37 -12.51 -15.49
C ILE A 90 3.89 -13.96 -15.42
N ILE A 91 4.76 -14.86 -14.96
CA ILE A 91 4.39 -16.25 -14.70
C ILE A 91 3.63 -16.30 -13.38
N GLN A 92 2.37 -16.74 -13.41
CA GLN A 92 1.61 -17.00 -12.18
C GLN A 92 2.19 -18.24 -11.50
N GLN A 93 2.76 -18.06 -10.32
CA GLN A 93 3.24 -19.16 -9.48
C GLN A 93 2.61 -19.04 -8.09
N TYR A 94 2.33 -20.19 -7.50
CA TYR A 94 1.86 -20.24 -6.12
C TYR A 94 3.03 -20.09 -5.15
N ASP A 95 2.74 -19.45 -4.02
CA ASP A 95 3.65 -19.44 -2.90
C ASP A 95 3.74 -20.84 -2.28
N THR A 96 4.95 -21.41 -2.28
CA THR A 96 5.19 -22.78 -1.81
C THR A 96 5.41 -22.85 -0.30
N LYS A 97 5.66 -21.71 0.37
CA LYS A 97 5.92 -21.65 1.80
C LYS A 97 4.63 -21.64 2.61
N GLU A 98 4.67 -22.23 3.81
CA GLU A 98 3.56 -22.13 4.76
C GLU A 98 3.45 -20.71 5.34
N ARG A 99 2.25 -20.13 5.24
CA ARG A 99 1.94 -18.76 5.67
C ARG A 99 0.92 -18.77 6.79
N ASN A 100 1.12 -17.91 7.78
CA ASN A 100 0.29 -17.88 8.99
C ASN A 100 -0.76 -16.77 8.97
N THR A 101 -0.63 -15.80 8.06
CA THR A 101 -1.53 -14.64 7.98
C THR A 101 -1.73 -14.22 6.52
N LEU A 102 -2.90 -13.67 6.21
CA LEU A 102 -3.17 -13.02 4.91
C LEU A 102 -2.93 -11.49 4.96
N ILE A 103 -2.46 -10.99 6.10
CA ILE A 103 -2.18 -9.58 6.32
C ILE A 103 -0.72 -9.32 5.96
N SER A 104 -0.50 -8.44 4.98
CA SER A 104 0.80 -7.94 4.56
C SER A 104 0.85 -6.41 4.67
N ASP A 105 2.00 -5.81 4.36
CA ASP A 105 2.19 -4.36 4.35
C ASP A 105 1.33 -3.66 3.28
N GLN A 106 0.91 -4.41 2.26
CA GLN A 106 0.02 -3.98 1.18
C GLN A 106 -1.47 -4.24 1.50
N THR A 107 -1.77 -4.78 2.67
CA THR A 107 -3.14 -5.02 3.12
C THR A 107 -3.70 -3.77 3.80
N ARG A 108 -4.87 -3.32 3.36
CA ARG A 108 -5.52 -2.11 3.89
C ARG A 108 -6.74 -2.46 4.72
N VAL A 109 -6.97 -1.67 5.77
CA VAL A 109 -8.16 -1.80 6.62
C VAL A 109 -9.32 -1.01 6.01
N TYR A 110 -10.49 -1.64 5.93
CA TYR A 110 -11.73 -0.97 5.56
C TYR A 110 -12.79 -1.15 6.66
N LYS A 111 -13.70 -0.19 6.76
CA LYS A 111 -14.65 -0.01 7.86
C LYS A 111 -16.03 0.45 7.36
N GLY A 112 -17.03 0.37 8.24
CA GLY A 112 -18.32 1.04 8.05
C GLY A 112 -19.44 0.18 7.45
N GLY A 113 -19.22 -1.12 7.28
CA GLY A 113 -20.23 -2.00 6.71
C GLY A 113 -20.46 -1.76 5.22
N SER A 114 -21.28 -2.61 4.62
CA SER A 114 -21.72 -2.48 3.24
C SER A 114 -23.17 -2.96 3.13
N TRP A 115 -23.82 -2.68 2.00
CA TRP A 115 -25.19 -3.14 1.75
C TRP A 115 -25.35 -4.68 1.76
N ARG A 116 -24.24 -5.41 1.61
CA ARG A 116 -24.20 -6.88 1.65
C ARG A 116 -24.03 -7.42 3.07
N ASP A 117 -23.58 -6.59 4.01
CA ASP A 117 -23.29 -7.01 5.38
C ASP A 117 -24.59 -7.11 6.20
N ARG A 118 -24.66 -8.14 7.05
CA ARG A 118 -25.73 -8.24 8.07
C ARG A 118 -25.43 -7.30 9.24
N GLU A 119 -26.46 -6.93 10.00
CA GLU A 119 -26.37 -6.02 11.15
C GLU A 119 -25.27 -6.39 12.15
N TYR A 120 -25.08 -7.69 12.41
CA TYR A 120 -24.01 -8.19 13.28
C TYR A 120 -22.60 -7.72 12.87
N TRP A 121 -22.38 -7.45 11.58
CA TRP A 121 -21.08 -7.01 11.03
C TRP A 121 -20.93 -5.49 10.94
N LEU A 122 -21.93 -4.72 11.43
CA LEU A 122 -21.93 -3.26 11.47
C LEU A 122 -21.37 -2.69 12.78
N ASP A 123 -20.49 -3.43 13.45
CA ASP A 123 -19.80 -2.95 14.65
C ASP A 123 -18.64 -1.99 14.26
N PRO A 124 -18.57 -0.75 14.80
CA PRO A 124 -17.44 0.15 14.57
C PRO A 124 -16.09 -0.43 15.01
N ALA A 125 -16.06 -1.30 16.02
CA ALA A 125 -14.82 -1.93 16.49
C ALA A 125 -14.29 -2.97 15.50
N GLN A 126 -15.16 -3.65 14.75
CA GLN A 126 -14.78 -4.71 13.83
C GLN A 126 -13.84 -4.20 12.72
N ARG A 127 -12.62 -4.76 12.65
CA ARG A 127 -11.64 -4.43 11.61
C ARG A 127 -11.66 -5.53 10.54
N ARG A 128 -11.85 -5.14 9.28
CA ARG A 128 -11.71 -6.03 8.13
C ARG A 128 -10.59 -5.53 7.25
N TYR A 129 -9.97 -6.45 6.54
CA TYR A 129 -8.79 -6.19 5.74
C TYR A 129 -8.94 -6.77 4.35
N LEU A 130 -8.38 -6.09 3.36
CA LEU A 130 -8.32 -6.54 1.98
C LEU A 130 -7.00 -6.08 1.37
N PRO A 131 -6.33 -6.91 0.56
CA PRO A 131 -5.15 -6.47 -0.20
C PRO A 131 -5.51 -5.30 -1.13
N GLU A 132 -4.61 -4.32 -1.25
CA GLU A 132 -4.87 -3.09 -2.02
C GLU A 132 -5.09 -3.32 -3.52
N TYR A 133 -4.59 -4.43 -4.08
CA TYR A 133 -4.80 -4.79 -5.48
C TYR A 133 -6.20 -5.34 -5.78
N MET A 134 -7.00 -5.66 -4.76
CA MET A 134 -8.35 -6.19 -4.92
C MET A 134 -9.40 -5.08 -4.81
N ALA A 135 -10.41 -5.14 -5.67
CA ALA A 135 -11.58 -4.26 -5.62
C ALA A 135 -12.87 -5.10 -5.55
N THR A 136 -13.86 -4.63 -4.78
CA THR A 136 -15.18 -5.27 -4.67
C THR A 136 -16.29 -4.26 -4.93
N ASN A 137 -17.47 -4.74 -5.30
CA ASN A 137 -18.64 -3.90 -5.61
C ASN A 137 -19.33 -3.29 -4.37
N TYR A 138 -18.92 -3.67 -3.16
CA TYR A 138 -19.55 -3.23 -1.91
C TYR A 138 -18.59 -2.43 -1.01
N ILE A 139 -17.35 -2.23 -1.43
CA ILE A 139 -16.35 -1.40 -0.74
C ILE A 139 -16.13 -0.13 -1.56
N GLY A 140 -16.17 1.02 -0.88
CA GLY A 140 -15.83 2.32 -1.45
C GLY A 140 -14.91 3.10 -0.51
N PHE A 141 -14.73 4.39 -0.78
CA PHE A 141 -13.88 5.27 0.02
C PHE A 141 -14.64 6.53 0.48
N ARG A 142 -14.12 7.17 1.54
CA ARG A 142 -14.53 8.52 1.97
C ARG A 142 -13.29 9.39 2.01
N CYS A 143 -13.39 10.60 1.49
CA CYS A 143 -12.29 11.55 1.55
C CYS A 143 -12.11 12.08 2.98
N ALA A 144 -10.86 12.19 3.41
CA ALA A 144 -10.46 12.88 4.63
C ALA A 144 -9.50 14.01 4.23
N THR A 145 -9.54 15.11 4.96
CA THR A 145 -8.71 16.29 4.71
C THR A 145 -8.23 16.87 6.03
N ASP A 146 -6.97 17.29 6.08
CA ASP A 146 -6.45 18.00 7.22
C ASP A 146 -7.01 19.43 7.29
N LYS A 147 -7.26 19.89 8.51
CA LYS A 147 -7.66 21.27 8.74
C LYS A 147 -6.42 22.12 8.97
N LEU A 148 -6.09 22.95 7.98
CA LEU A 148 -5.03 23.93 8.09
C LEU A 148 -5.55 25.22 8.76
N GLY A 149 -4.84 25.71 9.78
CA GLY A 149 -5.15 26.95 10.49
C GLY A 149 -5.80 26.78 11.88
N ALA A 150 -6.02 27.91 12.57
CA ALA A 150 -6.51 27.91 13.94
C ALA A 150 -7.90 27.25 14.06
N MET A 151 -8.03 26.30 14.98
CA MET A 151 -9.31 25.68 15.30
C MET A 151 -10.24 26.71 15.95
N SER A 152 -11.22 27.21 15.19
CA SER A 152 -12.30 27.99 15.81
C SER A 152 -13.06 27.12 16.81
N VAL A 153 -12.96 27.47 18.10
CA VAL A 153 -13.66 26.81 19.21
C VAL A 153 -15.19 27.06 19.13
N LYS A 154 -15.63 28.05 18.34
CA LYS A 154 -17.05 28.37 18.19
C LYS A 154 -17.74 27.32 17.32
N ARG A 155 -18.73 26.64 17.91
CA ARG A 155 -19.64 25.72 17.22
C ARG A 155 -20.29 26.44 16.03
N ARG A 156 -20.07 25.97 14.80
CA ARG A 156 -20.79 26.49 13.62
C ARG A 156 -22.29 26.23 13.83
N ARG A 157 -23.10 27.30 13.84
CA ARG A 157 -24.56 27.17 13.86
C ARG A 157 -24.99 26.51 12.55
N LYS A 158 -25.86 25.48 12.60
CA LYS A 158 -26.50 24.94 11.40
C LYS A 158 -27.20 26.10 10.68
N HIS A 159 -26.95 26.25 9.39
CA HIS A 159 -27.67 27.20 8.57
C HIS A 159 -29.14 26.79 8.59
N PRO A 160 -30.10 27.68 8.91
CA PRO A 160 -31.51 27.36 8.74
C PRO A 160 -31.75 27.17 7.24
N THR A 161 -32.21 25.99 6.86
CA THR A 161 -32.79 25.73 5.54
C THR A 161 -34.20 26.32 5.56
N ASN A 162 -34.48 27.25 4.63
CA ASN A 162 -35.83 27.74 4.37
C ASN A 162 -36.72 26.62 3.81
#